data_AF-A0A841GQ02-F1
#
_entry.id   AF-A0A841GQ02-F1
#
_cell.length_a   1.000
_cell.length_b   1.000
_cell.length_c   1.000
_cell.angle_alpha   90.00
_cell.angle_beta   90.00
_cell.angle_gamma   90.00
#
_symmetry.space_group_name_H-M   'P 1'
#
loop_
_entity.id
_entity.type
_entity.pdbx_description
1 polymer ?
#
loop_
_entity_poly.entity_id
_entity_poly.type
_entity_poly.pdbx_seq_one_letter_code
_entity_poly.pdbx_strand_id
1 'polypeptide(L)'
;MKLIIPESGSLVKRGRKIQIYGDQEINEGIFIPNLYGVHYLIGVDILKNLGLNVNLVKINYPGADGRILASYPSFESTISNLEKINLLVDNGEIGGNK
;
A
#
# COMPACT_ATOMS: atom_id res chain seq x y z
N MET A 1 9.47 6.46 19.16
CA MET A 1 10.06 7.31 20.21
C MET A 1 9.17 8.52 20.46
N LYS A 2 8.65 8.68 21.69
CA LYS A 2 7.82 9.84 22.05
C LYS A 2 8.71 10.98 22.53
N LEU A 3 8.81 12.07 21.78
CA LEU A 3 9.59 13.25 22.14
C LEU A 3 8.64 14.39 22.55
N ILE A 4 8.85 14.95 23.74
CA ILE A 4 8.04 16.06 24.26
C ILE A 4 8.98 17.23 24.50
N ILE A 5 8.69 18.38 23.91
CA ILE A 5 9.48 19.60 24.06
C ILE A 5 8.60 20.71 24.63
N PRO A 6 8.97 21.30 25.78
CA PRO A 6 10.05 20.90 26.70
C PRO A 6 9.80 19.53 27.37
N GLU A 7 10.87 18.91 27.88
CA GLU A 7 10.83 17.56 28.48
C GLU A 7 9.86 17.47 29.65
N SER A 8 9.28 16.28 29.84
CA SER A 8 8.38 16.01 30.96
C SER A 8 9.06 16.32 32.29
N GLY A 9 8.36 17.02 33.19
CA GLY A 9 8.92 17.47 34.48
C GLY A 9 9.66 18.81 34.43
N SER A 10 9.83 19.41 33.25
CA SER A 10 10.43 20.75 33.14
C SER A 10 9.52 21.83 33.74
N LEU A 11 10.11 22.74 34.53
CA LEU A 11 9.44 23.96 34.97
C LEU A 11 9.21 24.90 33.79
N VAL A 12 7.95 25.23 33.51
CA VAL A 12 7.56 26.13 32.41
C VAL A 12 6.64 27.24 32.89
N LYS A 13 6.69 28.39 32.21
CA LYS A 13 5.75 29.48 32.46
C LYS A 13 4.33 29.08 32.04
N ARG A 14 3.32 29.55 32.79
CA ARG A 14 1.91 29.39 32.44
C ARG A 14 1.65 29.95 31.03
N GLY A 15 0.96 29.17 30.20
CA GLY A 15 0.66 29.54 28.80
C GLY A 15 1.73 29.14 27.77
N ARG A 16 2.81 28.47 28.19
CA ARG A 16 3.81 27.95 27.25
C ARG A 16 3.21 26.88 26.33
N LYS A 17 3.42 27.01 25.02
CA LYS A 17 3.10 25.96 24.04
C LYS A 17 4.05 24.77 24.23
N ILE A 18 3.50 23.56 24.28
CA ILE A 18 4.23 22.29 24.34
C ILE A 18 4.11 21.61 22.98
N GLN A 19 5.21 21.06 22.47
CA GLN A 19 5.24 20.25 21.26
C GLN A 19 5.37 18.78 21.65
N ILE A 20 4.43 17.96 21.19
CA ILE A 20 4.43 16.52 21.41
C ILE A 20 4.64 15.88 20.04
N TYR A 21 5.74 15.16 19.89
CA TYR A 21 6.03 14.35 18.74
C TYR A 21 5.76 12.90 19.13
N GLY A 22 4.74 12.33 18.51
CA GLY A 22 4.51 10.89 18.54
C GLY A 22 4.89 10.34 17.18
N ASP A 23 5.62 9.22 17.16
CA ASP A 23 5.60 8.39 15.98
C ASP A 23 4.17 7.87 15.84
N GLN A 24 3.49 8.27 14.77
CA GLN A 24 2.34 7.51 14.31
C GLN A 24 2.94 6.25 13.66
N GLU A 25 3.41 5.33 14.50
CA GLU A 25 3.78 4.01 14.03
C GLU A 25 2.49 3.43 13.44
N ILE A 26 2.44 3.27 12.12
CA ILE A 26 1.50 2.36 11.46
C ILE A 26 1.96 0.95 11.82
N ASN A 27 1.93 0.63 13.13
CA ASN A 27 2.41 -0.64 13.70
C ASN A 27 1.53 -1.81 13.24
N GLU A 28 0.34 -1.52 12.74
CA GLU A 28 -0.61 -2.53 12.28
C GLU A 28 -0.38 -2.93 10.81
N GLY A 29 0.59 -2.33 10.12
CA GLY A 29 0.84 -2.56 8.70
C GLY A 29 -0.33 -2.11 7.80
N ILE A 30 -0.20 -2.38 6.50
CA ILE A 30 -1.22 -2.11 5.50
C ILE A 30 -1.80 -3.45 5.06
N PHE A 31 -3.10 -3.64 5.24
CA PHE A 31 -3.81 -4.81 4.74
C PHE A 31 -3.98 -4.70 3.22
N ILE A 32 -3.55 -5.73 2.49
CA ILE A 32 -3.70 -5.81 1.03
C ILE A 32 -5.05 -6.47 0.73
N PRO A 33 -6.03 -5.77 0.14
CA PRO A 33 -7.31 -6.38 -0.22
C PRO A 33 -7.12 -7.42 -1.34
N ASN A 34 -8.04 -8.38 -1.42
CA ASN A 34 -8.07 -9.30 -2.56
C ASN A 34 -8.56 -8.57 -3.82
N LEU A 35 -7.67 -8.45 -4.80
CA LEU A 35 -7.93 -7.77 -6.07
C LEU A 35 -7.96 -8.74 -7.26
N TYR A 36 -8.04 -10.05 -7.01
CA TYR A 36 -8.13 -11.04 -8.08
C TYR A 36 -9.32 -10.74 -9.03
N GLY A 37 -9.04 -10.74 -10.34
CA GLY A 37 -10.04 -10.47 -11.37
C GLY A 37 -10.39 -8.98 -11.57
N VAL A 38 -9.95 -8.08 -10.68
CA VAL A 38 -10.18 -6.64 -10.82
C VAL A 38 -9.32 -6.07 -11.96
N HIS A 39 -9.87 -5.13 -12.72
CA HIS A 39 -9.11 -4.44 -13.76
C HIS A 39 -7.92 -3.67 -13.14
N TYR A 40 -6.73 -3.81 -13.70
CA TYR A 40 -5.48 -3.37 -13.07
C TYR A 40 -5.42 -1.86 -12.78
N LEU A 41 -6.08 -1.03 -13.59
CA LEU A 41 -6.18 0.41 -13.33
C LEU A 41 -6.89 0.69 -12.00
N ILE A 42 -8.01 -0.01 -11.75
CA ILE A 42 -8.77 0.13 -10.50
C ILE A 42 -7.94 -0.39 -9.32
N GLY A 43 -7.28 -1.53 -9.48
CA GLY A 43 -6.43 -2.09 -8.42
C GLY A 43 -5.24 -1.20 -8.08
N VAL A 44 -4.60 -0.57 -9.08
CA VAL A 44 -3.51 0.40 -8.86
C VAL A 44 -4.00 1.60 -8.06
N ASP A 45 -5.18 2.15 -8.40
CA ASP A 45 -5.73 3.30 -7.67
C ASP A 45 -6.05 2.95 -6.21
N ILE A 46 -6.63 1.77 -5.95
CA ILE A 46 -6.89 1.28 -4.60
C ILE A 46 -5.59 1.20 -3.79
N LEU A 47 -4.55 0.56 -4.34
CA LEU A 47 -3.29 0.34 -3.61
C LEU A 47 -2.52 1.65 -3.40
N LYS A 48 -2.56 2.58 -4.36
CA LYS A 48 -1.98 3.93 -4.19
C LYS A 48 -2.69 4.73 -3.11
N ASN A 49 -4.03 4.61 -3.00
CA ASN A 49 -4.80 5.24 -1.93
C ASN A 49 -4.47 4.67 -0.54
N LEU A 50 -3.97 3.43 -0.47
CA LEU A 50 -3.41 2.83 0.74
C LEU A 50 -1.95 3.26 1.02
N GLY A 51 -1.37 4.12 0.17
CA GLY A 51 0.01 4.59 0.30
C GLY A 51 1.07 3.66 -0.30
N LEU A 52 0.67 2.60 -1.02
CA LEU A 52 1.60 1.61 -1.58
C LEU A 52 2.13 2.04 -2.95
N ASN A 53 3.37 1.66 -3.24
CA ASN A 53 3.97 1.85 -4.55
C ASN A 53 3.77 0.58 -5.40
N VAL A 54 3.12 0.70 -6.54
CA VAL A 54 2.70 -0.46 -7.36
C VAL A 54 3.63 -0.66 -8.55
N ASN A 55 4.16 -1.87 -8.70
CA ASN A 55 4.84 -2.34 -9.89
C ASN A 55 3.94 -3.32 -10.66
N LEU A 56 3.85 -3.19 -11.97
CA LEU A 56 3.04 -4.06 -12.81
C LEU A 56 3.94 -5.07 -13.53
N VAL A 57 3.63 -6.35 -13.37
CA VAL A 57 4.23 -7.46 -14.11
C VAL A 57 3.17 -8.01 -15.04
N LYS A 58 3.35 -7.86 -16.35
CA LYS A 58 2.37 -8.25 -17.36
C LYS A 58 2.72 -9.60 -17.97
N ILE A 59 1.75 -10.50 -18.07
CA ILE A 59 1.88 -11.80 -18.74
C ILE A 59 0.72 -12.03 -19.71
N ASN A 60 0.94 -12.83 -20.75
CA ASN A 60 -0.15 -13.31 -21.58
C ASN A 60 -0.83 -14.46 -20.84
N TYR A 61 -2.14 -14.36 -20.61
CA TYR A 61 -2.90 -15.37 -19.89
C TYR A 61 -4.30 -15.54 -20.52
N PRO A 62 -4.87 -16.76 -20.58
CA PRO A 62 -6.17 -16.95 -21.21
C PRO A 62 -7.31 -16.32 -20.40
N GLY A 63 -8.02 -15.36 -20.99
CA GLY A 63 -9.30 -14.82 -20.48
C GLY A 63 -9.44 -13.32 -20.69
N ALA A 64 -10.06 -12.64 -19.72
CA ALA A 64 -10.36 -11.21 -19.84
C ALA A 64 -9.11 -10.34 -19.63
N ASP A 65 -8.75 -9.59 -20.66
CA ASP A 65 -7.59 -8.69 -20.67
C ASP A 65 -7.63 -7.66 -19.53
N GLY A 66 -6.45 -7.36 -18.98
CA GLY A 66 -6.26 -6.30 -18.01
C GLY A 66 -6.68 -6.64 -16.58
N ARG A 67 -7.06 -7.88 -16.28
CA ARG A 67 -7.36 -8.29 -14.89
C ARG A 67 -6.10 -8.60 -14.10
N ILE A 68 -6.17 -8.40 -12.80
CA ILE A 68 -5.13 -8.81 -11.86
C ILE A 68 -5.26 -10.31 -11.58
N LEU A 69 -4.14 -11.03 -11.65
CA LEU A 69 -4.07 -12.47 -11.46
C LEU A 69 -3.50 -12.83 -10.09
N ALA A 70 -2.57 -12.04 -9.58
CA ALA A 70 -1.92 -12.26 -8.28
C ALA A 70 -1.22 -10.98 -7.78
N SER A 71 -0.82 -10.98 -6.51
CA SER A 71 0.08 -9.97 -5.95
C SER A 71 1.24 -10.61 -5.19
N TYR A 72 2.35 -9.87 -5.09
CA TYR A 72 3.40 -10.11 -4.12
C TYR A 72 3.78 -8.80 -3.40
N PRO A 73 3.64 -8.72 -2.07
CA PRO A 73 3.10 -9.74 -1.16
C PRO A 73 1.65 -10.14 -1.48
N SER A 74 1.23 -11.33 -1.03
CA SER A 74 -0.06 -11.92 -1.43
C SER A 74 -1.25 -11.10 -0.95
N PHE A 75 -2.39 -11.24 -1.62
CA PHE A 75 -3.65 -10.71 -1.12
C PHE A 75 -3.93 -11.22 0.30
N GLU A 76 -4.69 -10.42 1.04
CA GLU A 76 -5.11 -10.68 2.41
C GLU A 76 -3.94 -10.77 3.41
N SER A 77 -2.73 -10.39 2.98
CA SER A 77 -1.59 -10.20 3.87
C SER A 77 -1.54 -8.78 4.41
N THR A 78 -0.98 -8.64 5.60
CA THR A 78 -0.65 -7.36 6.20
C THR A 78 0.84 -7.13 6.03
N ILE A 79 1.21 -6.03 5.37
CA ILE A 79 2.61 -5.68 5.12
C ILE A 79 3.03 -4.51 6.01
N SER A 80 4.18 -4.64 6.66
CA SER A 80 4.76 -3.55 7.44
C SER A 80 5.52 -2.61 6.51
N ASN A 81 5.22 -1.31 6.61
CA ASN A 81 5.78 -0.22 5.80
C ASN A 81 5.22 -0.09 4.37
N LEU A 82 5.44 1.10 3.80
CA LEU A 82 5.06 1.56 2.45
C LEU A 82 5.82 0.81 1.35
N GLU A 83 5.84 -0.52 1.42
CA GLU A 83 6.59 -1.39 0.55
C GLU A 83 6.04 -1.37 -0.88
N LYS A 84 6.91 -1.76 -1.82
CA LYS A 84 6.50 -1.96 -3.21
C LYS A 84 5.67 -3.24 -3.31
N ILE A 85 4.49 -3.14 -3.90
CA ILE A 85 3.67 -4.30 -4.25
C ILE A 85 3.80 -4.59 -5.75
N ASN A 86 4.03 -5.85 -6.09
CA ASN A 86 4.03 -6.31 -7.47
C ASN A 86 2.64 -6.90 -7.80
N LEU A 87 2.00 -6.40 -8.84
CA LEU A 87 0.78 -6.97 -9.38
C LEU A 87 1.08 -7.75 -10.65
N LEU A 88 0.69 -9.02 -10.67
CA LEU A 88 0.67 -9.81 -11.88
C LEU A 88 -0.63 -9.50 -12.63
N VAL A 89 -0.52 -9.03 -13.86
CA VAL A 89 -1.64 -8.55 -14.68
C VAL A 89 -1.69 -9.34 -15.98
N ASP A 90 -2.90 -9.74 -16.34
CA ASP A 90 -3.22 -10.32 -17.63
C ASP A 90 -3.09 -9.24 -18.72
N ASN A 91 -2.17 -9.43 -19.65
CA ASN A 91 -1.95 -8.53 -20.80
C ASN A 91 -2.85 -8.86 -21.98
N GLY A 92 -3.71 -9.87 -21.85
CA GLY A 92 -4.43 -10.46 -22.96
C GLY A 92 -3.51 -11.26 -23.88
N GLU A 93 -4.09 -12.20 -24.62
CA GLU A 93 -3.41 -12.80 -25.76
C GLU A 93 -3.50 -11.84 -26.94
N ILE A 94 -2.41 -11.16 -27.28
CA ILE A 94 -2.27 -10.56 -28.61
C ILE A 94 -1.96 -11.70 -29.60
N GLY A 95 -3.01 -12.39 -30.04
CA GLY A 95 -3.01 -13.43 -31.07
C GLY A 95 -3.33 -14.82 -30.49
N GLY A 96 -4.46 -15.45 -30.83
CA GLY A 96 -4.72 -15.93 -32.20
C GLY A 96 -5.66 -15.09 -33.08
N ASN A 97 -5.14 -14.73 -34.25
CA ASN A 97 -5.96 -14.44 -35.42
C ASN A 97 -6.71 -15.72 -35.89
N LYS A 98 -7.97 -15.53 -36.31
CA LYS A 98 -8.90 -16.48 -36.98
C LYS A 98 -9.70 -17.45 -36.11
#